data_AF-A0A812BKP4-F1
#
_entry.id   AF-A0A812BKP4-F1
#
_cell.length_a   1.000
_cell.length_b   1.000
_cell.length_c   1.000
_cell.angle_alpha   90.00
_cell.angle_beta   90.00
_cell.angle_gamma   90.00
#
_symmetry.space_group_name_H-M   'P 1'
#
loop_
_entity.id
_entity.type
_entity.pdbx_description
1 polymer ?
#
loop_
_entity_poly.entity_id
_entity_poly.type
_entity_poly.pdbx_seq_one_letter_code
_entity_poly.pdbx_strand_id
1 'polypeptide(L)'
;MATSLLDQRNADGRTPLELSAILGRVEMISVLLQFGANVNLANCGGYTPAHYAAAWGQTQILKLLIEAKADLTLTNSIGETPHQMALRYGQMECIDFIDWIEAKTNLEFTIKRMQERLTESERRPTKEEKNLVLNACKEKLAWLESVTMPTTQDFIVQQELLEAALNPVIAKLLSHYVSEKK
;
A
#
# COMPACT_ATOMS: atom_id res chain seq x y z
N MET A 1 -11.46 23.90 -11.48
CA MET A 1 -10.59 23.21 -10.49
C MET A 1 -9.65 24.26 -9.94
N ALA A 2 -9.95 24.82 -8.76
CA ALA A 2 -9.04 25.78 -8.15
C ALA A 2 -7.78 25.02 -7.72
N THR A 3 -6.63 25.36 -8.30
CA THR A 3 -5.34 24.86 -7.79
C THR A 3 -5.20 25.37 -6.36
N SER A 4 -5.13 24.46 -5.39
CA SER A 4 -4.90 24.84 -4.00
C SER A 4 -3.56 25.59 -3.92
N LEU A 5 -3.45 26.60 -3.05
CA LEU A 5 -2.18 27.31 -2.83
C LEU A 5 -1.03 26.34 -2.49
N LEU A 6 -1.37 25.19 -1.90
CA LEU A 6 -0.45 24.13 -1.49
C LEU A 6 0.15 23.35 -2.67
N ASP A 7 -0.50 23.36 -3.83
CA ASP A 7 -0.05 22.65 -5.04
C ASP A 7 0.64 23.57 -6.04
N GLN A 8 0.81 24.86 -5.70
CA GLN A 8 1.53 25.80 -6.55
C GLN A 8 3.00 25.41 -6.66
N ARG A 9 3.52 25.55 -7.88
CA ARG A 9 4.90 25.22 -8.20
C ARG A 9 5.78 26.46 -8.11
N ASN A 10 6.99 26.30 -7.57
CA ASN A 10 8.01 27.34 -7.64
C ASN A 10 8.57 27.47 -9.08
N ALA A 11 9.55 28.35 -9.28
CA ALA A 11 10.20 28.55 -10.58
C ALA A 11 10.86 27.28 -11.16
N ASP A 12 11.24 26.34 -10.29
CA ASP A 12 11.81 25.04 -10.67
C ASP A 12 10.74 23.98 -10.95
N GLY A 13 9.46 24.33 -10.90
CA GLY A 13 8.36 23.41 -11.13
C GLY A 13 8.03 22.49 -9.94
N ARG A 14 8.52 22.80 -8.73
CA ARG A 14 8.35 21.96 -7.54
C ARG A 14 7.26 22.46 -6.60
N THR A 15 6.50 21.54 -6.01
CA THR A 15 5.52 21.87 -4.97
C THR A 15 6.16 21.97 -3.58
N PRO A 16 5.51 22.66 -2.61
CA PRO A 16 5.89 22.59 -1.20
C PRO A 16 6.03 21.17 -0.67
N LEU A 17 5.14 20.25 -1.07
CA LEU A 17 5.16 18.85 -0.63
C LEU A 17 6.36 18.10 -1.21
N GLU A 18 6.66 18.30 -2.50
CA GLU A 18 7.84 17.73 -3.15
C GLU A 18 9.14 18.24 -2.51
N LEU A 19 9.26 19.55 -2.27
CA LEU A 19 10.43 20.13 -1.60
C LEU A 19 10.61 19.59 -0.19
N SER A 20 9.51 19.40 0.54
CA SER A 20 9.54 18.83 1.90
C SER A 20 10.02 17.38 1.88
N ALA A 21 9.65 16.59 0.87
CA ALA A 21 10.15 15.23 0.69
C ALA A 21 11.63 15.21 0.30
N ILE A 22 12.05 16.05 -0.66
CA ILE A 22 13.47 16.17 -1.03
C ILE A 22 14.34 16.55 0.17
N LEU A 23 13.86 17.46 1.01
CA LEU A 23 14.60 17.96 2.17
C LEU A 23 14.42 17.14 3.46
N GLY A 24 13.61 16.06 3.42
CA GLY A 24 13.37 15.21 4.59
C GLY A 24 12.61 15.89 5.73
N ARG A 25 11.74 16.87 5.43
CA ARG A 25 11.01 17.68 6.43
C ARG A 25 9.69 17.00 6.83
N VAL A 26 9.76 16.02 7.72
CA VAL A 26 8.61 15.24 8.23
C VAL A 26 7.45 16.13 8.70
N GLU A 27 7.72 17.12 9.53
CA GLU A 27 6.70 18.02 10.09
C GLU A 27 5.98 18.82 9.00
N MET A 28 6.72 19.27 7.98
CA MET A 28 6.13 20.01 6.85
C MET A 28 5.26 19.11 5.99
N ILE A 29 5.68 17.87 5.75
CA ILE A 29 4.84 16.86 5.07
C ILE A 29 3.52 16.69 5.83
N SER A 30 3.56 16.46 7.14
CA SER A 30 2.36 16.28 7.95
C SER A 30 1.40 17.47 7.84
N VAL A 31 1.91 18.70 7.98
CA VAL A 31 1.10 19.92 7.89
C VAL A 31 0.49 20.05 6.49
N LEU A 32 1.29 19.90 5.43
CA LEU A 32 0.81 20.06 4.05
C LEU A 32 -0.28 19.03 3.71
N LEU A 33 -0.10 17.77 4.11
CA LEU A 33 -1.09 16.72 3.91
C LEU A 33 -2.37 16.98 4.72
N GLN A 34 -2.26 17.47 5.96
CA GLN A 34 -3.41 17.83 6.79
C GLN A 34 -4.27 18.92 6.14
N PHE A 35 -3.67 19.87 5.42
CA PHE A 35 -4.38 20.91 4.69
C PHE A 35 -4.79 20.51 3.27
N GLY A 36 -4.60 19.25 2.88
CA GLY A 36 -5.10 18.70 1.62
C GLY A 36 -4.19 18.92 0.41
N ALA A 37 -2.88 19.08 0.61
CA ALA A 37 -1.92 19.06 -0.49
C ALA A 37 -2.04 17.76 -1.31
N ASN A 38 -1.94 17.85 -2.63
CA ASN A 38 -2.05 16.70 -3.50
C ASN A 38 -0.78 15.83 -3.39
N VAL A 39 -0.92 14.69 -2.70
CA VAL A 39 0.16 13.73 -2.47
C VAL A 39 0.75 13.12 -3.74
N ASN A 40 -0.02 13.08 -4.83
CA ASN A 40 0.34 12.42 -6.09
C ASN A 40 0.78 13.41 -7.18
N LEU A 41 0.96 14.70 -6.85
CA LEU A 41 1.38 15.68 -7.86
C LEU A 41 2.81 15.39 -8.31
N ALA A 42 2.96 14.96 -9.56
CA ALA A 42 4.26 14.68 -10.17
C ALA A 42 4.88 15.91 -10.84
N ASN A 43 6.20 16.08 -10.73
CA ASN A 43 6.92 17.14 -11.44
C ASN A 43 7.03 16.85 -12.96
N CYS A 44 7.74 17.71 -13.71
CA CYS A 44 7.89 17.55 -15.16
C CYS A 44 8.59 16.25 -15.58
N GLY A 45 9.38 15.65 -14.69
CA GLY A 45 10.00 14.34 -14.88
C GLY A 45 9.16 13.17 -14.37
N GLY A 46 7.89 13.38 -14.00
CA GLY A 46 7.02 12.33 -13.46
C GLY A 46 7.34 11.91 -12.03
N TYR A 47 8.27 12.57 -11.34
CA TYR A 47 8.60 12.22 -9.95
C TYR A 47 7.55 12.78 -8.99
N THR A 48 7.06 11.93 -8.10
CA THR A 48 6.15 12.28 -7.00
C THR A 48 6.92 12.42 -5.68
N PRO A 49 6.35 13.02 -4.63
CA PRO A 49 6.96 13.03 -3.30
C PRO A 49 7.37 11.63 -2.80
N ALA A 50 6.61 10.58 -3.15
CA ALA A 50 6.93 9.21 -2.77
C ALA A 50 8.23 8.70 -3.43
N HIS A 51 8.51 9.09 -4.68
CA HIS A 51 9.78 8.75 -5.35
C HIS A 51 10.98 9.29 -4.58
N TYR A 52 10.91 10.56 -4.14
CA TYR A 52 11.98 11.18 -3.37
C TYR A 52 12.14 10.55 -1.99
N ALA A 53 11.04 10.32 -1.27
CA ALA A 53 11.08 9.67 0.04
C ALA A 53 11.71 8.28 -0.03
N ALA A 54 11.30 7.47 -1.02
CA ALA A 54 11.80 6.11 -1.23
C ALA A 54 13.29 6.09 -1.62
N ALA A 55 13.70 6.96 -2.54
CA ALA A 55 15.09 7.04 -3.01
C ALA A 55 16.08 7.50 -1.94
N TRP A 56 15.61 8.29 -0.97
CA TRP A 56 16.44 8.90 0.08
C TRP A 56 16.30 8.18 1.43
N GLY A 57 15.62 7.02 1.47
CA GLY A 57 15.50 6.20 2.68
C GLY A 57 14.62 6.84 3.76
N GLN A 58 13.69 7.72 3.39
CA GLN A 58 12.87 8.48 4.32
C GLN A 58 11.58 7.74 4.68
N THR A 59 11.72 6.57 5.32
CA THR A 59 10.61 5.65 5.64
C THR A 59 9.46 6.34 6.38
N GLN A 60 9.76 7.25 7.31
CA GLN A 60 8.73 8.02 8.03
C GLN A 60 7.91 8.95 7.13
N ILE A 61 8.55 9.57 6.13
CA ILE A 61 7.83 10.41 5.14
C ILE A 61 7.01 9.53 4.22
N LEU A 62 7.60 8.42 3.76
CA LEU A 62 6.90 7.46 2.91
C LEU A 62 5.62 6.92 3.60
N LYS A 63 5.68 6.64 4.90
CA LYS A 63 4.52 6.27 5.71
C LYS A 63 3.42 7.33 5.70
N LEU A 64 3.76 8.59 5.98
CA LEU A 64 2.80 9.71 5.94
C LEU A 64 2.15 9.86 4.56
N LEU A 65 2.94 9.72 3.50
CA LEU A 65 2.43 9.81 2.13
C LEU A 65 1.44 8.67 1.82
N ILE A 66 1.73 7.42 2.22
CA ILE A 66 0.80 6.29 2.03
C ILE A 66 -0.46 6.45 2.86
N GLU A 67 -0.36 6.91 4.10
CA GLU A 67 -1.53 7.24 4.93
C GLU A 67 -2.42 8.28 4.25
N ALA A 68 -1.82 9.25 3.55
CA ALA A 68 -2.50 10.22 2.70
C ALA A 68 -2.89 9.72 1.30
N LYS A 69 -2.82 8.40 1.06
CA LYS A 69 -3.20 7.74 -0.22
C LYS A 69 -2.28 8.07 -1.40
N ALA A 70 -0.97 8.12 -1.15
CA ALA A 70 0.02 8.12 -2.21
C ALA A 70 -0.13 6.88 -3.11
N ASP A 71 -0.09 7.10 -4.42
CA ASP A 71 -0.07 6.07 -5.44
C ASP A 71 1.38 5.67 -5.74
N LEU A 72 1.78 4.50 -5.25
CA LEU A 72 3.11 3.94 -5.44
C LEU A 72 3.29 3.28 -6.82
N THR A 73 2.25 3.22 -7.64
CA THR A 73 2.32 2.64 -9.00
C THR A 73 2.73 3.67 -10.06
N LEU A 74 2.71 4.96 -9.71
CA LEU A 74 3.13 6.04 -10.60
C LEU A 74 4.60 5.90 -10.96
N THR A 75 4.92 6.10 -12.23
CA THR A 75 6.28 6.03 -12.75
C THR A 75 6.81 7.39 -13.16
N ASN A 76 8.10 7.60 -12.93
CA ASN A 76 8.83 8.75 -13.44
C ASN A 76 9.11 8.64 -14.95
N SER A 77 9.80 9.62 -15.52
CA SER A 77 10.10 9.72 -16.95
C SER A 77 11.00 8.60 -17.49
N ILE A 78 11.67 7.85 -16.62
CA ILE A 78 12.49 6.68 -16.98
C ILE A 78 11.78 5.36 -16.67
N GLY A 79 10.50 5.41 -16.29
CA GLY A 79 9.67 4.25 -16.04
C GLY A 79 9.85 3.64 -14.65
N GLU A 80 10.51 4.33 -13.72
CA GLU A 80 10.73 3.83 -12.36
C GLU A 80 9.59 4.22 -11.42
N THR A 81 9.11 3.27 -10.61
CA THR A 81 8.24 3.52 -9.45
C THR A 81 9.06 3.97 -8.22
N PRO A 82 8.42 4.49 -7.15
CA PRO A 82 9.10 4.73 -5.88
C PRO A 82 9.87 3.50 -5.36
N HIS A 83 9.28 2.31 -5.49
CA HIS A 83 9.93 1.05 -5.10
C HIS A 83 11.22 0.79 -5.89
N GLN A 84 11.19 0.97 -7.21
CA GLN A 84 12.37 0.79 -8.06
C GLN A 84 13.46 1.80 -7.75
N MET A 85 13.11 3.03 -7.35
CA MET A 85 14.11 3.98 -6.88
C MET A 85 14.71 3.56 -5.53
N ALA A 86 13.92 3.07 -4.58
CA ALA A 86 14.46 2.54 -3.31
C ALA A 86 15.45 1.40 -3.57
N LEU A 87 15.11 0.46 -4.46
CA LEU A 87 16.01 -0.61 -4.92
C LEU A 87 17.30 -0.05 -5.53
N ARG A 88 17.20 0.91 -6.46
CA ARG A 88 18.35 1.50 -7.14
C ARG A 88 19.33 2.17 -6.17
N TYR A 89 18.82 2.82 -5.13
CA TYR A 89 19.63 3.51 -4.13
C TYR A 89 19.95 2.66 -2.89
N GLY A 90 19.52 1.39 -2.84
CA GLY A 90 19.82 0.47 -1.75
C GLY A 90 19.14 0.80 -0.43
N GLN A 91 17.95 1.40 -0.47
CA GLN A 91 17.22 1.86 0.71
C GLN A 91 16.39 0.73 1.34
N MET A 92 17.07 -0.21 2.00
CA MET A 92 16.48 -1.47 2.50
C MET A 92 15.20 -1.27 3.34
N GLU A 93 15.20 -0.35 4.29
CA GLU A 93 14.01 -0.14 5.13
C GLU A 93 12.80 0.34 4.32
N CYS A 94 13.01 1.16 3.29
CA CYS A 94 11.94 1.57 2.37
C CYS A 94 11.49 0.43 1.46
N ILE A 95 12.39 -0.43 0.99
CA ILE A 95 12.08 -1.62 0.19
C ILE A 95 11.18 -2.54 1.00
N ASP A 96 11.64 -2.94 2.19
CA ASP A 96 10.89 -3.81 3.10
C ASP A 96 9.52 -3.19 3.43
N PHE A 97 9.48 -1.87 3.70
CA PHE A 97 8.23 -1.18 3.98
C PHE A 97 7.26 -1.18 2.80
N ILE A 98 7.73 -0.94 1.57
CA ILE A 98 6.86 -0.97 0.38
C ILE A 98 6.37 -2.39 0.11
N ASP A 99 7.26 -3.39 0.15
CA ASP A 99 6.92 -4.80 -0.06
C ASP A 99 5.87 -5.28 0.96
N TRP A 100 5.98 -4.86 2.23
CA TRP A 100 4.96 -5.12 3.24
C TRP A 100 3.59 -4.54 2.88
N ILE A 101 3.54 -3.29 2.42
CA ILE A 101 2.30 -2.62 2.01
C ILE A 101 1.68 -3.32 0.81
N GLU A 102 2.48 -3.68 -0.19
CA GLU A 102 2.02 -4.42 -1.37
C GLU A 102 1.46 -5.80 -0.99
N ALA A 103 2.15 -6.55 -0.12
CA ALA A 103 1.68 -7.84 0.36
C ALA A 103 0.37 -7.70 1.16
N LYS A 104 0.29 -6.71 2.05
CA LYS A 104 -0.91 -6.40 2.84
C LYS A 104 -2.11 -6.05 1.95
N THR A 105 -1.93 -5.16 0.99
CA THR A 105 -3.01 -4.73 0.08
C THR A 105 -3.48 -5.87 -0.84
N ASN A 106 -2.56 -6.70 -1.35
CA ASN A 106 -2.89 -7.89 -2.14
C ASN A 106 -3.74 -8.90 -1.34
N LEU A 107 -3.39 -9.09 -0.06
CA LEU A 107 -4.15 -9.95 0.84
C LEU A 107 -5.55 -9.40 1.13
N GLU A 108 -5.67 -8.10 1.43
CA GLU A 108 -6.96 -7.41 1.63
C GLU A 108 -7.86 -7.54 0.39
N PHE A 109 -7.32 -7.31 -0.81
CA PHE A 109 -8.05 -7.46 -2.06
C PHE A 109 -8.52 -8.91 -2.27
N THR A 110 -7.65 -9.88 -2.00
CA THR A 110 -7.97 -11.30 -2.10
C THR A 110 -9.11 -11.69 -1.16
N ILE A 111 -9.06 -11.25 0.11
CA ILE A 111 -10.12 -11.48 1.09
C ILE A 111 -11.45 -10.86 0.63
N LYS A 112 -11.42 -9.61 0.16
CA LYS A 112 -12.64 -8.92 -0.32
C LYS A 112 -13.27 -9.65 -1.51
N ARG A 113 -12.46 -10.03 -2.50
CA ARG A 113 -12.91 -10.79 -3.67
C ARG A 113 -13.49 -12.15 -3.27
N MET A 114 -12.95 -12.80 -2.24
CA MET A 114 -13.49 -14.05 -1.71
C MET A 114 -14.87 -13.85 -1.07
N GLN A 115 -15.05 -12.77 -0.29
CA GLN A 115 -16.34 -12.42 0.31
C GLN A 115 -17.42 -12.14 -0.73
N GLU A 116 -17.09 -11.38 -1.79
CA GLU A 116 -18.01 -11.08 -2.90
C GLU A 116 -18.48 -12.37 -3.59
N ARG A 117 -17.55 -13.26 -3.95
CA ARG A 117 -17.89 -14.52 -4.63
C ARG A 117 -18.74 -15.48 -3.80
N LEU A 118 -18.59 -15.47 -2.47
CA LEU A 118 -19.47 -16.23 -1.56
C LEU A 118 -20.93 -15.74 -1.58
N THR A 119 -21.14 -14.46 -1.90
CA THR A 119 -22.48 -13.88 -2.07
C THR A 119 -23.07 -14.16 -3.45
N GLU A 120 -22.22 -14.29 -4.48
CA GLU A 120 -22.60 -14.48 -5.89
C GLU A 120 -22.71 -15.95 -6.36
N SER A 121 -22.26 -16.92 -5.55
CA SER A 121 -22.23 -18.36 -5.90
C SER A 121 -23.63 -18.95 -6.18
N GLU A 122 -23.82 -19.55 -7.36
CA GLU A 122 -25.04 -20.27 -7.78
C GLU A 122 -25.28 -21.54 -6.94
N ARG A 123 -24.21 -22.27 -6.61
CA ARG A 123 -24.25 -23.33 -5.62
C ARG A 123 -24.33 -22.68 -4.25
N ARG A 124 -25.51 -22.70 -3.61
CA ARG A 124 -25.71 -22.10 -2.27
C ARG A 124 -24.74 -22.79 -1.29
N PRO A 125 -23.66 -22.11 -0.84
CA PRO A 125 -22.84 -22.63 0.23
C PRO A 125 -23.73 -22.78 1.47
N THR A 126 -23.50 -23.84 2.25
CA THR A 126 -24.26 -24.04 3.49
C THR A 126 -24.06 -22.84 4.43
N LYS A 127 -25.03 -22.61 5.32
CA LYS A 127 -24.93 -21.51 6.30
C LYS A 127 -23.66 -21.62 7.15
N GLU A 128 -23.22 -22.85 7.42
CA GLU A 128 -22.01 -23.16 8.18
C GLU A 128 -20.73 -22.81 7.41
N GLU A 129 -20.62 -23.20 6.13
CA GLU A 129 -19.47 -22.87 5.29
C GLU A 129 -19.33 -21.35 5.09
N LYS A 130 -20.45 -20.64 4.87
CA LYS A 130 -20.44 -19.17 4.78
C LYS A 130 -19.93 -18.52 6.06
N ASN A 131 -20.43 -18.99 7.21
CA ASN A 131 -20.04 -18.43 8.50
C ASN A 131 -18.57 -18.73 8.81
N LEU A 132 -18.08 -19.93 8.48
CA LEU A 132 -16.68 -20.30 8.68
C LEU A 132 -15.74 -19.38 7.90
N VAL A 133 -15.99 -19.22 6.59
CA VAL A 133 -15.12 -18.38 5.75
C VAL A 133 -15.24 -16.91 6.12
N LEU A 134 -16.47 -16.42 6.35
CA LEU A 134 -16.68 -15.02 6.73
C LEU A 134 -16.03 -14.67 8.07
N ASN A 135 -16.12 -15.55 9.07
CA ASN A 135 -15.48 -15.34 10.36
C ASN A 135 -13.96 -15.37 10.23
N ALA A 136 -13.40 -16.34 9.50
CA ALA A 136 -11.97 -16.40 9.25
C ALA A 136 -11.45 -15.14 8.52
N CYS A 137 -12.16 -14.66 7.50
CA CYS A 137 -11.82 -13.41 6.82
C CYS A 137 -11.91 -12.20 7.74
N LYS A 138 -12.93 -12.11 8.61
CA LYS A 138 -13.10 -11.01 9.57
C LYS A 138 -12.00 -10.99 10.63
N GLU A 139 -11.74 -12.14 11.26
CA GLU A 139 -10.65 -12.30 12.22
C GLU A 139 -9.31 -11.91 11.60
N LYS A 140 -9.11 -12.26 10.32
CA LYS A 140 -7.86 -11.97 9.63
C LYS A 140 -7.71 -10.50 9.22
N LEU A 141 -8.79 -9.85 8.77
CA LEU A 141 -8.78 -8.39 8.55
C LEU A 141 -8.51 -7.64 9.85
N ALA A 142 -9.16 -8.02 10.95
CA ALA A 142 -8.92 -7.43 12.26
C ALA A 142 -7.45 -7.59 12.70
N TRP A 143 -6.84 -8.75 12.42
CA TRP A 143 -5.40 -8.95 12.64
C TRP A 143 -4.56 -8.00 11.77
N LEU A 144 -4.82 -7.88 10.46
CA LEU A 144 -4.09 -6.96 9.57
C LEU A 144 -4.20 -5.48 9.98
N GLU A 145 -5.36 -5.08 10.50
CA GLU A 145 -5.59 -3.73 11.04
C GLU A 145 -4.83 -3.50 12.35
N SER A 146 -4.63 -4.54 13.16
CA SER A 146 -3.88 -4.47 14.42
C SER A 146 -2.36 -4.45 14.24
N VAL A 147 -1.86 -4.94 13.12
CA VAL A 147 -0.42 -5.06 12.85
C VAL A 147 0.12 -3.73 12.33
N THR A 148 0.98 -3.11 13.12
CA THR A 148 1.82 -1.98 12.69
C THR A 148 3.05 -2.48 11.95
N MET A 149 3.63 -1.62 11.12
CA MET A 149 4.89 -1.91 10.43
C MET A 149 5.92 -2.59 11.35
N PRO A 150 6.47 -3.74 10.92
CA PRO A 150 7.54 -4.40 11.64
C PRO A 150 8.81 -3.53 11.64
N THR A 151 9.57 -3.55 12.74
CA THR A 151 10.96 -3.10 12.69
C THR A 151 11.77 -4.05 11.79
N THR A 152 12.98 -3.68 11.38
CA THR A 152 13.82 -4.48 10.47
C THR A 152 14.01 -5.94 10.94
N GLN A 153 13.93 -6.18 12.26
CA GLN A 153 14.02 -7.52 12.84
C GLN A 153 12.69 -8.32 12.77
N ASP A 154 11.55 -7.62 12.74
CA ASP A 154 10.21 -8.21 12.75
C ASP A 154 9.69 -8.51 11.33
N PHE A 155 10.37 -8.02 10.28
CA PHE A 155 9.88 -8.07 8.90
C PHE A 155 9.76 -9.51 8.38
N ILE A 156 10.77 -10.35 8.59
CA ILE A 156 10.76 -11.76 8.16
C ILE A 156 9.61 -12.51 8.83
N VAL A 157 9.43 -12.31 10.14
CA VAL A 157 8.36 -12.97 10.92
C VAL A 157 6.99 -12.50 10.44
N GLN A 158 6.82 -11.20 10.18
CA GLN A 158 5.55 -10.68 9.70
C GLN A 158 5.25 -11.07 8.26
N GLN A 159 6.25 -11.16 7.38
CA GLN A 159 6.09 -11.65 6.02
C GLN A 159 5.65 -13.13 6.03
N GLU A 160 6.31 -13.99 6.82
CA GLU A 160 5.88 -15.39 7.01
C GLU A 160 4.45 -15.46 7.59
N LEU A 161 4.07 -14.57 8.51
CA LEU A 161 2.71 -14.49 9.04
C LEU A 161 1.67 -13.98 8.01
N LEU A 162 2.11 -13.17 7.05
CA LEU A 162 1.30 -12.65 5.94
C LEU A 162 1.16 -13.68 4.81
N GLU A 163 2.14 -14.55 4.61
CA GLU A 163 2.03 -15.70 3.70
C GLU A 163 1.22 -16.84 4.33
N ALA A 164 1.46 -17.15 5.61
CA ALA A 164 0.66 -18.09 6.41
C ALA A 164 -0.78 -17.60 6.65
N ALA A 165 -1.03 -16.31 6.45
CA ALA A 165 -2.33 -15.67 6.60
C ALA A 165 -3.41 -16.30 5.74
N LEU A 166 -3.05 -16.64 4.50
CA LEU A 166 -3.93 -17.32 3.57
C LEU A 166 -3.69 -18.82 3.75
N ASN A 167 -4.20 -19.38 4.85
CA ASN A 167 -4.01 -20.79 5.21
C ASN A 167 -4.20 -21.69 3.98
N PRO A 168 -3.27 -22.62 3.68
CA PRO A 168 -3.37 -23.54 2.54
C PRO A 168 -4.70 -24.28 2.47
N VAL A 169 -5.34 -24.54 3.62
CA VAL A 169 -6.66 -25.16 3.72
C VAL A 169 -7.77 -24.22 3.24
N ILE A 170 -7.69 -22.92 3.56
CA ILE A 170 -8.62 -21.89 3.09
C ILE A 170 -8.41 -21.67 1.59
N ALA A 171 -7.17 -21.56 1.12
CA ALA A 171 -6.86 -21.48 -0.31
C ALA A 171 -7.37 -22.70 -1.10
N LYS A 172 -7.28 -23.90 -0.52
CA LYS A 172 -7.75 -25.18 -1.11
C LYS A 172 -9.26 -25.35 -1.07
N LEU A 173 -9.93 -24.92 0.00
CA LEU A 173 -11.40 -24.86 0.05
C LEU A 173 -11.92 -23.86 -0.99
N LEU A 174 -11.25 -22.73 -1.15
CA LEU A 174 -11.67 -21.69 -2.08
C LEU A 174 -11.36 -22.03 -3.53
N SER A 175 -10.29 -22.77 -3.84
CA SER A 175 -10.01 -23.27 -5.20
C SER A 175 -11.09 -24.22 -5.71
N HIS A 176 -11.74 -24.97 -4.81
CA HIS A 176 -12.92 -25.79 -5.12
C HIS A 176 -14.13 -24.96 -5.58
N TYR A 177 -14.30 -23.76 -5.05
CA TYR A 177 -15.32 -22.80 -5.48
C TYR A 177 -14.85 -21.90 -6.65
N VAL A 178 -13.56 -21.96 -7.01
CA VAL A 178 -12.99 -21.24 -8.15
C VAL A 178 -13.16 -22.01 -9.47
N SER A 179 -13.26 -23.33 -9.43
CA SER A 179 -13.29 -24.19 -10.62
C SER A 179 -14.67 -24.38 -11.27
N GLU A 180 -15.77 -23.90 -10.68
CA GLU A 180 -17.13 -24.03 -11.24
C GLU A 180 -17.50 -22.94 -12.28
N LYS A 181 -16.52 -22.34 -12.97
CA LYS A 181 -16.77 -21.66 -14.26
C LYS A 181 -16.17 -22.49 -15.39
N LYS A 182 -16.98 -23.40 -15.93
CA LYS A 182 -16.88 -23.83 -17.33
C LYS A 182 -18.11 -23.32 -18.07
#